data_AF-W1YDI7-F1
#
_entry.id   AF-W1YDI7-F1
#
_cell.length_a   1.000
_cell.length_b   1.000
_cell.length_c   1.000
_cell.angle_alpha   90.00
_cell.angle_beta   90.00
_cell.angle_gamma   90.00
#
_symmetry.space_group_name_H-M   'P 1'
#
loop_
_entity.id
_entity.type
_entity.pdbx_description
1 polymer ?
#
loop_
_entity_poly.entity_id
_entity_poly.type
_entity_poly.pdbx_seq_one_letter_code
_entity_poly.pdbx_strand_id
1 'polypeptide(L)'
;GLLAGCGNDKPKMTQQEGVLRVGSETTFPPFEFTEGDKYVGFDVDLSEAISKKIGLKMEFKSMGFDALIPAVQSGDIDMIAAG
;
A
#
# COMPACT_ATOMS: atom_id res chain seq x y z
N GLY A 1 -11.33 9.65 -38.63
CA GLY A 1 -11.95 10.48 -37.58
C GLY A 1 -10.88 10.86 -36.60
N LEU A 2 -10.71 12.16 -36.34
CA LEU A 2 -9.79 12.65 -35.30
C LEU A 2 -10.36 12.25 -33.93
N LEU A 3 -9.63 11.44 -33.16
CA LEU A 3 -9.85 11.28 -31.73
C LEU A 3 -8.82 12.16 -31.01
N ALA A 4 -9.24 13.37 -30.68
CA ALA A 4 -8.52 14.23 -29.74
C ALA A 4 -8.78 13.70 -28.32
N GLY A 5 -7.85 12.90 -27.80
CA GLY A 5 -7.80 12.55 -26.39
C GLY A 5 -6.84 13.49 -25.68
N CYS A 6 -7.34 14.57 -25.07
CA CYS A 6 -6.60 15.27 -24.03
C CYS A 6 -6.62 14.38 -22.78
N GLY A 7 -5.76 13.36 -22.77
CA GLY A 7 -5.45 12.56 -21.60
C GLY A 7 -4.72 13.45 -20.60
N ASN A 8 -5.45 14.01 -19.65
CA ASN A 8 -4.83 14.53 -18.43
C ASN A 8 -4.51 13.29 -17.58
N ASP A 9 -3.52 12.51 -18.02
CA ASP A 9 -3.07 11.28 -17.38
C ASP A 9 -2.43 11.63 -16.05
N LYS A 10 -3.26 11.80 -15.02
CA LYS A 10 -2.77 11.74 -13.65
C LYS A 10 -2.19 10.34 -13.47
N PRO A 11 -0.93 10.20 -13.02
CA PRO A 11 -0.39 8.88 -12.74
C PRO A 11 -1.35 8.15 -11.80
N LYS A 12 -1.72 6.93 -12.20
CA LYS A 12 -2.63 6.11 -11.42
C LYS A 12 -1.87 5.67 -10.16
N MET A 13 -2.17 6.31 -9.04
CA MET A 13 -1.44 6.11 -7.78
C MET A 13 -1.69 4.73 -7.14
N THR A 14 -2.83 4.11 -7.45
CA THR A 14 -3.22 2.79 -6.94
C THR A 14 -3.94 1.99 -8.01
N GLN A 15 -3.85 0.66 -7.94
CA GLN A 15 -4.51 -0.20 -8.93
C GLN A 15 -6.04 -0.17 -8.79
N GLN A 16 -6.52 -0.17 -7.55
CA GLN A 16 -7.92 -0.01 -7.20
C GLN A 16 -8.18 1.44 -6.79
N GLU A 17 -9.14 2.08 -7.47
CA GLU A 17 -9.53 3.45 -7.14
C GLU A 17 -10.03 3.55 -5.70
N GLY A 18 -9.57 4.57 -4.98
CA GLY A 18 -9.98 4.83 -3.61
C GLY A 18 -9.30 3.96 -2.54
N VAL A 19 -8.46 3.00 -2.91
CA VAL A 19 -7.80 2.07 -1.97
C VAL A 19 -6.29 2.08 -2.15
N LEU A 20 -5.55 2.24 -1.05
CA LEU A 20 -4.11 2.02 -0.96
C LEU A 20 -3.84 0.68 -0.28
N ARG A 21 -3.38 -0.32 -1.03
CA ARG A 21 -3.03 -1.64 -0.49
C ARG A 21 -1.56 -1.63 -0.05
N VAL A 22 -1.32 -1.83 1.23
CA VAL A 22 0.02 -1.79 1.84
C VAL A 22 0.45 -3.20 2.17
N GLY A 23 1.62 -3.61 1.68
CA GLY A 23 2.24 -4.89 2.01
C GLY A 23 3.39 -4.73 3.00
N SER A 24 3.50 -5.67 3.94
CA SER A 24 4.56 -5.68 4.96
C SER A 24 4.79 -7.07 5.54
N GLU A 25 5.93 -7.28 6.21
CA GLU A 25 6.22 -8.46 7.02
C GLU A 25 6.01 -8.14 8.51
N THR A 26 4.86 -8.51 9.07
CA THR A 26 4.43 -8.08 10.41
C THR A 26 5.06 -8.89 11.54
N THR A 27 6.38 -9.05 11.52
CA THR A 27 7.18 -9.80 12.49
C THR A 27 8.32 -8.98 13.10
N PHE A 28 8.34 -7.67 12.85
CA PHE A 28 9.43 -6.77 13.22
C PHE A 28 9.01 -5.62 14.16
N PRO A 29 8.80 -5.90 15.46
CA PRO A 29 8.58 -4.84 16.44
C PRO A 29 9.82 -3.92 16.57
N PRO A 30 9.62 -2.60 16.82
CA PRO A 30 8.34 -1.89 16.96
C PRO A 30 7.80 -1.30 15.63
N PHE A 31 8.36 -1.69 14.48
CA PHE A 31 8.08 -1.10 13.18
C PHE A 31 6.79 -1.65 12.58
N GLU A 32 6.67 -2.98 12.48
CA GLU A 32 5.48 -3.66 12.00
C GLU A 32 5.32 -5.00 12.70
N PHE A 33 4.22 -5.18 13.43
CA PHE A 33 3.97 -6.43 14.12
C PHE A 33 2.49 -6.67 14.31
N THR A 34 2.15 -7.93 14.53
CA THR A 34 0.77 -8.32 14.84
C THR A 34 0.58 -8.39 16.36
N GLU A 35 -0.40 -7.66 16.88
CA GLU A 35 -0.87 -7.75 18.25
C GLU A 35 -2.34 -8.21 18.26
N GLY A 36 -2.56 -9.46 18.64
CA GLY A 36 -3.88 -10.11 18.51
C GLY A 36 -4.33 -10.16 17.06
N ASP A 37 -5.47 -9.53 16.75
CA ASP A 37 -6.02 -9.45 15.39
C ASP A 37 -5.65 -8.16 14.65
N LYS A 38 -4.73 -7.35 15.19
CA LYS A 38 -4.36 -6.04 14.64
C LYS A 38 -2.92 -6.01 14.16
N TYR A 39 -2.70 -5.30 13.06
CA TYR A 39 -1.36 -4.84 12.66
C TYR A 39 -1.08 -3.51 13.35
N VAL A 40 0.09 -3.39 13.95
CA VAL A 40 0.53 -2.23 14.74
C VAL A 40 2.01 -1.96 14.49
N GLY A 41 2.45 -0.76 14.85
CA GLY A 41 3.85 -0.33 14.75
C GLY A 41 4.01 0.92 13.91
N PHE A 42 5.24 1.46 13.90
CA PHE A 42 5.58 2.71 13.22
C PHE A 42 5.20 2.71 11.72
N ASP A 43 5.51 1.63 11.00
CA ASP A 43 5.26 1.54 9.56
C ASP A 43 3.76 1.46 9.24
N VAL A 44 2.98 0.84 10.12
CA VAL A 44 1.51 0.79 10.03
C VAL A 44 0.93 2.19 10.23
N ASP A 45 1.39 2.91 11.26
CA ASP A 45 0.93 4.26 11.58
C ASP A 45 1.30 5.27 10.48
N LEU A 46 2.52 5.18 9.96
CA LEU A 46 2.99 6.00 8.85
C LEU A 46 2.17 5.76 7.59
N SER A 47 1.93 4.49 7.25
CA SER A 47 1.10 4.11 6.10
C SER A 47 -0.34 4.62 6.23
N GLU A 48 -0.91 4.55 7.42
CA GLU A 48 -2.24 5.07 7.69
C GLU A 48 -2.28 6.59 7.52
N ALA A 49 -1.28 7.32 8.03
CA ALA A 49 -1.16 8.76 7.88
C ALA A 49 -1.02 9.18 6.40
N ILE A 50 -0.22 8.46 5.62
CA ILE A 50 -0.09 8.67 4.17
C ILE A 50 -1.44 8.48 3.50
N SER A 51 -2.15 7.37 3.77
CA SER A 51 -3.45 7.08 3.16
C SER A 51 -4.48 8.18 3.43
N LYS A 52 -4.54 8.69 4.67
CA LYS A 52 -5.39 9.82 5.08
C LYS A 52 -5.01 11.10 4.34
N LYS A 53 -3.71 11.37 4.18
CA LYS A 53 -3.21 12.58 3.50
C LYS A 53 -3.58 12.61 2.02
N ILE A 54 -3.59 11.44 1.37
CA ILE A 54 -3.93 11.31 -0.06
C ILE A 54 -5.41 10.96 -0.30
N GLY A 55 -6.22 10.84 0.75
CA GLY A 55 -7.65 10.61 0.65
C GLY A 55 -8.03 9.19 0.19
N LEU A 56 -7.21 8.18 0.49
CA LEU A 56 -7.46 6.78 0.13
C LEU A 56 -7.72 5.94 1.39
N LYS A 57 -8.55 4.91 1.24
CA LYS A 57 -8.75 3.88 2.27
C LYS A 57 -7.53 2.95 2.29
N MET A 58 -6.94 2.71 3.45
CA MET A 58 -5.86 1.74 3.57
C MET A 58 -6.40 0.31 3.70
N GLU A 59 -5.76 -0.63 3.01
CA GLU A 59 -5.93 -2.07 3.22
C GLU A 59 -4.56 -2.72 3.43
N PHE A 60 -4.36 -3.36 4.58
CA PHE A 60 -3.06 -3.91 4.96
C PHE A 60 -2.98 -5.41 4.66
N LYS A 61 -1.88 -5.86 4.07
CA LYS A 61 -1.61 -7.25 3.72
C LYS A 61 -0.28 -7.70 4.32
N SER A 62 -0.33 -8.60 5.29
CA SER A 62 0.87 -9.27 5.80
C SER A 62 1.31 -10.36 4.83
N MET A 63 2.59 -10.37 4.47
CA MET A 63 3.23 -11.40 3.65
C MET A 63 4.72 -11.51 4.01
N GLY A 64 5.38 -12.61 3.64
CA GLY A 64 6.82 -12.74 3.86
C GLY A 64 7.63 -11.72 3.07
N PHE A 65 8.77 -11.28 3.60
CA PHE A 65 9.59 -10.21 3.00
C PHE A 65 9.92 -10.45 1.52
N ASP A 66 10.27 -11.68 1.15
CA ASP A 66 10.61 -12.06 -0.22
C ASP A 66 9.44 -11.91 -1.22
N ALA A 67 8.19 -11.85 -0.73
CA ALA A 67 7.00 -11.70 -1.55
C ALA A 67 6.63 -10.23 -1.83
N LEU A 68 7.22 -9.26 -1.11
CA LEU A 68 6.84 -7.85 -1.20
C LEU A 68 7.14 -7.26 -2.59
N ILE A 69 8.36 -7.46 -3.09
CA ILE A 69 8.79 -6.95 -4.40
C ILE A 69 7.91 -7.50 -5.53
N PRO A 70 7.69 -8.82 -5.67
CA PRO A 70 6.82 -9.33 -6.73
C PRO A 70 5.37 -8.85 -6.56
N ALA A 71 4.86 -8.69 -5.33
CA ALA A 71 3.49 -8.24 -5.08
C ALA A 71 3.25 -6.78 -5.50
N VAL A 72 4.24 -5.88 -5.32
CA VAL A 72 4.09 -4.49 -5.82
C VAL A 72 4.24 -4.43 -7.34
N GLN A 73 5.09 -5.29 -7.92
CA GLN A 73 5.27 -5.37 -9.38
C GLN A 73 4.04 -5.95 -10.10
N SER A 74 3.37 -6.94 -9.51
CA SER A 74 2.13 -7.52 -10.03
C SER A 74 0.92 -6.60 -9.82
N GLY A 75 1.05 -5.62 -8.92
CA GLY A 75 -0.05 -4.77 -8.49
C GLY A 75 -1.01 -5.47 -7.52
N ASP A 76 -0.57 -6.48 -6.78
CA ASP A 76 -1.33 -7.07 -5.66
C ASP A 76 -1.35 -6.14 -4.43
N ILE A 77 -0.29 -5.34 -4.27
CA ILE A 77 -0.16 -4.21 -3.36
C ILE A 77 0.28 -2.97 -4.14
N ASP A 78 0.08 -1.79 -3.55
CA ASP A 78 0.44 -0.49 -4.13
C ASP A 78 1.67 0.12 -3.45
N MET A 79 1.94 -0.28 -2.19
CA MET A 79 3.05 0.23 -1.38
C MET A 79 3.64 -0.88 -0.52
N ILE A 80 4.96 -0.86 -0.34
CA ILE A 80 5.67 -1.68 0.65
C ILE A 80 6.06 -0.77 1.82
N ALA A 81 5.80 -1.20 3.04
CA ALA A 81 6.29 -0.57 4.27
C ALA A 81 6.81 -1.68 5.19
N ALA A 82 8.12 -1.94 5.12
CA ALA A 82 8.77 -2.97 5.93
C ALA A 82 10.27 -2.63 6.06
N GLY A 83 10.78 -2.53 7.29
CA GLY A 83 12.22 -2.35 7.58
C GLY A 83 12.58 -1.31 8.64
#